data_AF-A0A3D8I321-F1
#
_entry.id   AF-A0A3D8I321-F1
#
_cell.length_a   1.000
_cell.length_b   1.000
_cell.length_c   1.000
_cell.angle_alpha   90.00
_cell.angle_beta   90.00
_cell.angle_gamma   90.00
#
_symmetry.space_group_name_H-M   'P 1'
#
loop_
_entity.id
_entity.type
_entity.pdbx_description
1 polymer ?
#
loop_
_entity_poly.entity_id
_entity_poly.type
_entity_poly.pdbx_seq_one_letter_code
_entity_poly.pdbx_strand_id
1 'polypeptide(L)'
;MSKHKIILTKQDREELMPLLHITKAEREVMPKEVLEKLELLQSEQEVGHFKELEEIIEESLQIVQSLTPNMLKSKSAQTHIKQQLLKQAKYHLFLAKRKAQRARHKTH
;
A
#
# COMPACT_ATOMS: atom_id res chain seq x y z
N MET A 1 19.93 24.05 32.74
CA MET A 1 19.08 25.16 32.25
C MET A 1 19.95 26.19 31.54
N SER A 2 20.29 25.94 30.28
CA SER A 2 20.74 26.98 29.35
C SER A 2 19.50 27.47 28.59
N LYS A 3 19.18 28.75 28.70
CA LYS A 3 17.96 29.40 28.17
C LYS A 3 18.13 29.89 26.72
N HIS A 4 19.07 29.33 25.97
CA HIS A 4 19.29 29.68 24.57
C HIS A 4 18.83 28.52 23.70
N LYS A 5 17.81 28.77 22.86
CA LYS A 5 17.38 27.81 21.83
C LYS A 5 18.55 27.63 20.87
N ILE A 6 19.21 26.48 20.92
CA ILE A 6 20.28 26.13 19.99
C ILE A 6 19.63 25.90 18.62
N ILE A 7 20.06 26.68 17.63
CA ILE A 7 19.57 26.59 16.25
C ILE A 7 20.72 26.04 15.41
N LEU A 8 20.51 24.90 14.76
CA LEU A 8 21.49 24.29 13.86
C LEU A 8 21.51 25.05 12.52
N THR A 9 22.65 25.64 12.19
CA THR A 9 22.88 26.23 10.86
C THR A 9 23.17 25.13 9.82
N LYS A 10 23.22 25.48 8.53
CA LYS A 10 23.57 24.50 7.47
C LYS A 10 25.01 24.00 7.61
N GLN A 11 25.92 24.89 7.98
CA GLN A 11 27.32 24.56 8.21
C GLN A 11 27.50 23.62 9.41
N ASP A 12 26.77 23.88 10.51
CA ASP A 12 26.77 22.97 11.67
C ASP A 12 26.34 21.54 11.27
N ARG A 13 25.36 21.40 10.37
CA ARG A 13 24.91 20.07 9.92
C ARG A 13 25.99 19.33 9.14
N GLU A 14 26.67 20.00 8.22
CA GLU A 14 27.74 19.39 7.42
C GLU A 14 28.93 18.95 8.28
N GLU A 15 29.32 19.77 9.25
CA GLU A 15 30.46 19.49 10.14
C GLU A 15 30.14 18.43 11.20
N LEU A 16 28.89 18.39 11.71
CA LEU A 16 28.49 17.47 12.79
C LEU A 16 27.95 16.13 12.28
N MET A 17 27.49 16.04 11.03
CA MET A 17 26.95 14.79 10.47
C MET A 17 27.94 13.61 10.50
N PRO A 18 29.24 13.79 10.18
CA PRO A 18 30.22 12.70 10.33
C PRO A 18 30.44 12.27 11.79
N LEU A 19 30.22 13.19 12.74
CA LEU A 19 30.45 12.98 14.17
C LEU A 19 29.30 12.23 14.86
N LEU A 20 28.19 11.95 14.16
CA LEU A 20 27.09 11.14 14.70
C LEU A 20 27.51 9.69 14.99
N HIS A 21 28.48 9.14 14.27
CA HIS A 21 28.84 7.71 14.33
C HIS A 21 30.14 7.42 15.10
N ILE A 22 30.72 8.42 15.77
CA ILE A 22 31.97 8.27 16.51
C ILE A 22 31.81 7.45 17.79
N THR A 23 32.93 6.99 18.33
CA THR A 23 32.96 6.15 19.53
C THR A 23 32.61 6.93 20.79
N LYS A 24 32.17 6.23 21.85
CA LYS A 24 31.83 6.85 23.14
C LYS A 24 33.01 7.60 23.76
N ALA A 25 34.23 7.07 23.62
CA ALA A 25 35.45 7.69 24.13
C ALA A 25 35.76 9.03 23.43
N GLU A 26 35.49 9.13 22.13
CA GLU A 26 35.66 10.38 21.38
C GLU A 26 34.61 11.43 21.78
N ARG A 27 33.38 11.01 22.08
CA ARG A 27 32.32 11.91 22.59
C ARG A 27 32.63 12.48 23.97
N GLU A 28 33.28 11.73 24.85
CA GLU A 28 33.63 12.18 26.21
C GLU A 28 34.61 13.36 26.24
N VAL A 29 35.45 13.50 25.21
CA VAL A 29 36.44 14.58 25.09
C VAL A 29 35.85 15.81 24.38
N MET A 30 34.64 15.72 23.83
CA MET A 30 34.05 16.81 23.05
C MET A 30 33.53 17.96 23.92
N PRO A 31 33.57 19.20 23.41
CA PRO A 31 32.94 20.33 24.07
C PRO A 31 31.43 20.11 24.25
N LYS A 32 30.89 20.54 25.40
CA LYS A 32 29.46 20.42 25.73
C LYS A 32 28.53 21.02 24.66
N GLU A 33 28.93 22.13 24.06
CA GLU A 33 28.18 22.80 23.00
C GLU A 33 28.05 21.94 21.74
N VAL A 34 29.08 21.15 21.42
CA VAL A 34 29.08 20.22 20.28
C VAL A 34 28.18 19.03 20.56
N LEU A 35 28.21 18.52 21.80
CA LEU A 35 27.34 17.42 22.23
C LEU A 35 25.86 17.82 22.20
N GLU A 36 25.51 19.01 22.71
CA GLU A 36 24.13 19.52 22.66
C GLU A 36 23.62 19.69 21.21
N LYS A 37 24.48 20.14 20.29
CA LYS A 37 24.14 20.22 18.85
C LYS A 37 24.02 18.85 18.19
N LEU A 38 24.85 17.87 18.56
CA LEU A 38 24.79 16.50 18.05
C LEU A 38 23.51 15.78 18.49
N GLU A 39 23.07 15.96 19.73
CA GLU A 39 21.81 15.41 20.23
C GLU A 39 20.61 15.97 19.44
N LEU A 40 20.62 17.29 19.16
CA LEU A 40 19.61 17.91 18.31
C LEU A 40 19.64 17.37 16.87
N LEU A 41 20.84 17.19 16.29
CA LEU A 41 20.97 16.63 14.95
C LEU A 41 20.49 15.17 14.89
N GLN A 42 20.79 14.37 15.91
CA GLN A 42 20.36 12.98 16.02
C GLN A 42 18.83 12.88 16.11
N SER A 43 18.20 13.73 16.93
CA SER A 43 16.74 13.79 17.03
C SER A 43 16.06 14.28 15.75
N GLU A 44 16.67 15.22 14.99
CA GLU A 44 16.18 15.61 13.65
C GLU A 44 16.21 14.41 12.68
N GLN A 45 17.25 13.59 12.69
CA GLN A 45 17.34 12.38 11.84
C GLN A 45 16.35 11.30 12.23
N GLU A 46 16.22 11.02 13.53
CA GLU A 46 15.29 10.01 14.02
C GLU A 46 13.84 10.41 13.67
N VAL A 47 13.43 11.66 13.91
CA VAL A 47 12.04 12.08 13.66
C VAL A 47 11.74 12.26 12.16
N GLY A 48 12.71 12.68 11.35
CA GLY A 48 12.50 12.95 9.92
C GLY A 48 12.25 11.69 9.08
N HIS A 49 12.99 10.61 9.34
CA HIS A 49 12.91 9.39 8.51
C HIS A 49 11.68 8.52 8.80
N PHE A 50 11.19 8.49 10.04
CA PHE A 50 10.01 7.66 10.37
C PHE A 50 8.72 8.26 9.82
N LYS A 51 8.61 9.58 9.75
CA LYS A 51 7.39 10.25 9.28
C LYS A 51 7.10 9.96 7.80
N GLU A 52 8.12 9.99 6.95
CA GLU A 52 7.98 9.64 5.52
C GLU A 52 7.57 8.16 5.34
N LEU A 53 8.10 7.26 6.18
CA LEU A 53 7.73 5.85 6.13
C LEU A 53 6.30 5.60 6.61
N GLU A 54 5.84 6.33 7.63
CA GLU A 54 4.45 6.30 8.10
C GLU A 54 3.49 6.79 7.02
N GLU A 55 3.81 7.90 6.34
CA GLU A 55 3.03 8.43 5.22
C GLU A 55 2.94 7.41 4.07
N ILE A 56 4.04 6.75 3.70
CA ILE A 56 4.07 5.70 2.67
C ILE A 56 3.18 4.49 3.06
N ILE A 57 3.21 4.10 4.34
CA ILE A 57 2.40 2.97 4.84
C ILE A 57 0.91 3.32 4.81
N GLU A 58 0.53 4.53 5.24
CA GLU A 58 -0.85 5.00 5.20
C GLU A 58 -1.39 5.06 3.76
N GLU A 59 -0.63 5.62 2.82
CA GLU A 59 -0.99 5.65 1.40
C GLU A 59 -1.17 4.23 0.85
N SER A 60 -0.25 3.31 1.18
CA SER A 60 -0.29 1.91 0.74
C SER A 60 -1.54 1.19 1.28
N LEU A 61 -1.88 1.39 2.56
CA LEU A 61 -3.09 0.84 3.16
C LEU A 61 -4.36 1.38 2.50
N GLN A 62 -4.38 2.67 2.19
CA GLN A 62 -5.51 3.32 1.53
C GLN A 62 -5.71 2.81 0.09
N ILE A 63 -4.62 2.53 -0.64
CA ILE A 63 -4.67 1.88 -1.95
C ILE A 63 -5.27 0.47 -1.82
N VAL A 64 -4.78 -0.35 -0.89
CA VAL A 64 -5.32 -1.70 -0.67
C VAL A 64 -6.81 -1.66 -0.32
N GLN A 65 -7.22 -0.79 0.59
CA GLN A 65 -8.63 -0.63 0.99
C GLN A 65 -9.49 -0.16 -0.19
N SER A 66 -9.04 0.80 -0.99
CA SER A 66 -9.77 1.28 -2.16
C SER A 66 -9.88 0.26 -3.30
N LEU A 67 -8.99 -0.74 -3.35
CA LEU A 67 -9.06 -1.85 -4.30
C LEU A 67 -10.01 -2.98 -3.86
N THR A 68 -10.38 -3.03 -2.57
CA THR A 68 -11.28 -4.09 -2.05
C THR A 68 -12.78 -4.04 -2.44
N PRO A 69 -13.39 -2.98 -3.03
CA PRO A 69 -14.85 -2.97 -3.22
C PRO A 69 -15.36 -3.60 -4.54
N ASN A 70 -14.51 -4.25 -5.35
CA ASN A 70 -14.94 -4.86 -6.63
C ASN A 70 -14.88 -6.40 -6.69
N MET A 71 -14.28 -7.09 -5.71
CA MET A 71 -14.24 -8.56 -5.70
C MET A 71 -15.53 -9.21 -5.17
N LEU A 72 -16.31 -8.50 -4.34
CA LEU A 72 -17.53 -9.03 -3.73
C LEU A 72 -18.80 -8.82 -4.57
N LYS A 73 -18.78 -7.93 -5.58
CA LYS A 73 -19.95 -7.59 -6.41
C LYS A 73 -20.26 -8.60 -7.52
N SER A 74 -19.41 -9.61 -7.76
CA SER A 74 -19.59 -10.48 -8.94
C SER A 74 -20.38 -11.77 -8.69
N LYS A 75 -20.73 -12.12 -7.45
CA LYS A 75 -21.52 -13.36 -7.20
C LYS A 75 -22.91 -13.29 -7.86
N SER A 76 -23.58 -12.15 -7.82
CA SER A 76 -24.88 -11.94 -8.49
C SER A 76 -24.76 -11.86 -10.02
N ALA A 77 -23.70 -11.22 -10.53
CA ALA A 77 -23.42 -11.19 -11.97
C ALA A 77 -23.13 -12.61 -12.51
N GLN A 78 -22.35 -13.41 -11.79
CA GLN A 78 -22.07 -14.81 -12.16
C GLN A 78 -23.33 -15.69 -12.11
N THR A 79 -24.22 -15.52 -11.14
CA THR A 79 -25.47 -16.30 -11.09
C THR A 79 -26.41 -15.93 -12.25
N HIS A 80 -26.52 -14.64 -12.60
CA HIS A 80 -27.31 -14.21 -13.77
C HIS A 80 -26.78 -14.77 -15.09
N ILE A 81 -25.46 -14.74 -15.31
CA ILE A 81 -24.84 -15.32 -16.51
C ILE A 81 -25.12 -16.83 -16.60
N LYS A 82 -24.94 -17.57 -15.50
CA LYS A 82 -25.22 -19.02 -15.47
C LYS A 82 -26.70 -19.33 -15.77
N GLN A 83 -27.63 -18.55 -15.22
CA GLN A 83 -29.05 -18.72 -15.48
C GLN A 83 -29.42 -18.43 -16.94
N GLN A 84 -28.81 -17.42 -17.55
CA GLN A 84 -29.02 -17.07 -18.96
C GLN A 84 -28.52 -18.18 -19.90
N LEU A 85 -27.30 -18.68 -19.67
CA LEU A 85 -26.72 -19.79 -20.43
C LEU A 85 -27.58 -21.07 -20.32
N LEU A 86 -28.07 -21.37 -19.11
CA LEU A 86 -28.95 -22.53 -18.90
C LEU A 86 -30.28 -22.39 -19.67
N LYS A 87 -30.87 -21.19 -19.70
CA LYS A 87 -32.09 -20.92 -20.48
C LYS A 87 -31.84 -21.13 -21.99
N GLN A 88 -30.74 -20.61 -22.51
CA GLN A 88 -30.36 -20.80 -23.93
C GLN A 88 -30.15 -22.28 -24.27
N ALA A 89 -29.39 -23.02 -23.46
CA ALA A 89 -29.14 -24.44 -23.69
C ALA A 89 -30.42 -25.27 -23.73
N LYS A 90 -31.35 -25.02 -22.80
CA LYS A 90 -32.67 -25.69 -22.78
C LYS A 90 -33.49 -25.39 -24.03
N TYR A 91 -33.48 -24.15 -24.50
CA TYR A 91 -34.19 -23.75 -25.71
C TYR A 91 -33.61 -24.44 -26.96
N HIS A 92 -32.30 -24.47 -27.12
CA HIS A 92 -31.66 -25.18 -28.24
C HIS A 92 -31.94 -26.68 -28.20
N LEU A 93 -31.91 -27.30 -27.02
CA LEU A 93 -32.27 -28.71 -26.86
C LEU A 93 -33.73 -28.97 -27.28
N PHE A 94 -34.66 -28.10 -26.87
CA PHE A 94 -36.06 -28.18 -27.28
C PHE A 94 -36.22 -28.08 -28.81
N LEU A 95 -35.57 -27.09 -29.43
CA LEU A 95 -35.60 -26.93 -30.89
C LEU A 95 -35.02 -28.15 -31.62
N ALA A 96 -33.92 -28.70 -31.14
CA ALA A 96 -33.30 -29.90 -31.70
C ALA A 96 -34.23 -31.11 -31.62
N LYS A 97 -34.86 -31.36 -30.46
CA LYS A 97 -35.86 -32.42 -30.29
C LYS A 97 -37.04 -32.24 -31.24
N ARG A 98 -37.57 -31.01 -31.36
CA ARG A 98 -38.69 -30.69 -32.26
C ARG A 98 -38.32 -30.91 -33.74
N LYS A 99 -37.09 -30.53 -34.15
CA LYS A 99 -36.58 -30.76 -35.50
C LYS A 99 -36.45 -32.25 -35.80
N ALA A 100 -35.90 -33.03 -34.87
CA ALA A 100 -35.78 -34.48 -35.00
C ALA A 100 -37.15 -35.17 -35.10
N GLN A 101 -38.12 -34.77 -34.27
CA GLN A 101 -39.49 -35.30 -34.34
C GLN A 101 -40.16 -35.00 -35.69
N ARG A 102 -40.05 -33.76 -36.18
CA ARG A 102 -40.57 -33.39 -37.51
C ARG A 102 -39.92 -34.19 -38.64
N ALA A 103 -38.61 -34.45 -38.56
CA ALA A 103 -37.92 -35.26 -39.55
C ALA A 103 -38.46 -36.69 -39.58
N ARG A 104 -38.69 -37.31 -38.41
CA ARG A 104 -39.29 -38.65 -38.30
C ARG A 104 -40.70 -38.75 -38.89
N HIS A 105 -41.53 -37.71 -38.71
CA HIS A 105 -42.87 -37.66 -39.28
C HIS A 105 -42.91 -37.40 -40.79
N LYS A 106 -41.82 -36.91 -41.40
CA LYS A 106 -41.73 -36.74 -42.87
C LYS A 106 -41.26 -38.01 -43.59
N THR A 107 -40.63 -38.93 -42.87
CA THR A 107 -40.11 -40.20 -43.39
C THR A 107 -41.06 -41.37 -43.19
N HIS A 108 -42.24 -41.12 -42.62
CA HIS A 108 -43.36 -42.05 -42.48
C HIS A 108 -44.47 -41.64 -43.44
#